data_AF-A0A9Q8LHQ1-F1
#
_entry.id   AF-A0A9Q8LHQ1-F1
#
_cell.length_a   1.000
_cell.length_b   1.000
_cell.length_c   1.000
_cell.angle_alpha   90.00
_cell.angle_beta   90.00
_cell.angle_gamma   90.00
#
_symmetry.space_group_name_H-M   'P 1'
#
loop_
_entity.id
_entity.type
_entity.pdbx_description
1 polymer ?
#
loop_
_entity_poly.entity_id
_entity_poly.type
_entity_poly.pdbx_seq_one_letter_code
_entity_poly.pdbx_strand_id
1 'polypeptide(L)'
;MRPIYLLPLLPPLLSASPTPVTKWFNPLEVTNITCNDPADFEGHADIYGDFQYKNALYLCNYEWHGLTMDPSSKPLYQRESPYGVSYDYSISWVEGCETTVPSQDVQVPLNDQAPGWSCHAIFSTLYKGCINGGIGGYLIAGCLRYQFDGGLG
;
A
#
# COMPACT_ATOMS: atom_id res chain seq x y z
N MET A 1 -2.20 44.61 57.72
CA MET A 1 -3.23 43.84 57.00
C MET A 1 -2.71 43.55 55.61
N ARG A 2 -2.50 42.27 55.26
CA ARG A 2 -2.21 41.80 53.90
C ARG A 2 -3.22 40.70 53.59
N PRO A 3 -3.94 40.72 52.46
CA PRO A 3 -4.87 39.66 52.13
C PRO A 3 -4.09 38.45 51.62
N ILE A 4 -4.39 37.28 52.20
CA ILE A 4 -3.95 35.98 51.70
C ILE A 4 -4.88 35.65 50.53
N TYR A 5 -4.35 35.64 49.31
CA TYR A 5 -5.06 35.13 48.14
C TYR A 5 -4.93 33.61 48.11
N LEU A 6 -6.05 32.90 48.23
CA LEU A 6 -6.14 31.47 47.95
C LEU A 6 -6.00 31.24 46.43
N LEU A 7 -5.03 30.42 46.02
CA LEU A 7 -4.94 29.91 44.65
C LEU A 7 -6.10 28.93 44.38
N PRO A 8 -6.70 28.96 43.17
CA PRO A 8 -7.72 27.98 42.80
C PRO A 8 -7.06 26.61 42.55
N LEU A 9 -7.65 25.56 43.13
CA LEU A 9 -7.31 24.17 42.84
C LEU A 9 -7.70 23.86 41.38
N LEU A 10 -6.72 23.53 40.54
CA LEU A 10 -6.98 22.99 39.20
C LEU A 10 -7.62 21.59 39.31
N PRO A 11 -8.64 21.27 38.50
CA PRO A 11 -9.18 19.91 38.44
C PRO A 11 -8.14 18.93 37.87
N PRO A 12 -8.16 17.65 38.28
CA PRO A 12 -7.28 16.65 37.71
C PRO A 12 -7.60 16.47 36.21
N LEU A 13 -6.56 16.54 35.38
CA LEU A 13 -6.62 16.19 33.97
C LEU A 13 -7.11 14.74 33.84
N LEU A 14 -8.32 14.53 33.34
CA LEU A 14 -8.77 13.21 32.91
C LEU A 14 -7.83 12.74 31.81
N SER A 15 -7.05 11.70 32.11
CA SER A 15 -6.27 10.97 31.11
C SER A 15 -7.25 10.37 30.10
N ALA A 16 -7.28 10.91 28.88
CA ALA A 16 -7.93 10.25 27.76
C ALA A 16 -7.19 8.92 27.52
N SER A 17 -7.85 7.79 27.79
CA SER A 17 -7.35 6.50 27.33
C SER A 17 -7.24 6.54 25.80
N PRO A 18 -6.12 6.11 25.19
CA PRO A 18 -6.08 5.93 23.75
C PRO A 18 -7.14 4.89 23.39
N THR A 19 -8.02 5.24 22.45
CA THR A 19 -8.95 4.30 21.82
C THR A 19 -8.16 3.07 21.36
N PRO A 20 -8.60 1.83 21.67
CA PRO A 20 -7.93 0.65 21.17
C PRO A 20 -8.03 0.69 19.65
N VAL A 21 -6.89 0.86 18.98
CA VAL A 21 -6.77 0.64 17.55
C VAL A 21 -7.22 -0.80 17.33
N THR A 22 -8.35 -0.99 16.65
CA THR A 22 -8.84 -2.31 16.31
C THR A 22 -7.79 -2.96 15.42
N LYS A 23 -7.00 -3.83 16.04
CA LYS A 23 -5.98 -4.67 15.45
C LYS A 23 -6.62 -5.50 14.35
N TRP A 24 -6.32 -5.17 13.09
CA TRP A 24 -6.85 -5.85 11.92
C TRP A 24 -6.11 -7.17 11.76
N PHE A 25 -6.73 -8.26 12.24
CA PHE A 25 -6.30 -9.60 11.89
C PHE A 25 -6.79 -9.88 10.48
N ASN A 26 -5.91 -9.80 9.49
CA ASN A 26 -6.27 -10.17 8.13
C ASN A 26 -5.89 -11.64 7.92
N PRO A 27 -6.86 -12.54 7.65
CA PRO A 27 -6.51 -13.81 7.03
C PRO A 27 -5.75 -13.51 5.74
N LEU A 28 -4.87 -14.42 5.31
CA LEU A 28 -4.09 -14.29 4.06
C LEU A 28 -5.03 -14.32 2.83
N GLU A 29 -5.76 -13.23 2.62
CA GLU A 29 -6.77 -13.02 1.59
C GLU A 29 -6.42 -11.78 0.77
N VAL A 30 -7.08 -11.65 -0.40
CA VAL A 30 -6.95 -10.49 -1.29
C VAL A 30 -8.19 -9.62 -1.17
N THR A 31 -8.00 -8.31 -0.98
CA THR A 31 -9.11 -7.35 -1.00
C THR A 31 -9.55 -7.06 -2.42
N ASN A 32 -10.74 -6.48 -2.57
CA ASN A 32 -11.13 -5.86 -3.83
C ASN A 32 -10.16 -4.73 -4.22
N ILE A 33 -10.07 -4.50 -5.53
CA ILE A 33 -9.30 -3.38 -6.08
C ILE A 33 -9.99 -2.07 -5.70
N THR A 34 -9.20 -1.11 -5.24
CA THR A 34 -9.59 0.30 -5.12
C THR A 34 -8.90 1.07 -6.23
N CYS A 35 -9.68 1.57 -7.19
CA CYS A 35 -9.15 2.31 -8.33
C CYS A 35 -8.85 3.76 -7.97
N ASN A 36 -7.80 4.31 -8.57
CA ASN A 36 -7.49 5.73 -8.50
C ASN A 36 -8.57 6.56 -9.21
N ASP A 37 -8.79 7.78 -8.72
CA ASP A 37 -9.67 8.77 -9.33
C ASP A 37 -8.93 9.46 -10.49
N PRO A 38 -9.46 9.42 -11.74
CA PRO A 38 -8.86 10.13 -12.87
C PRO A 38 -8.60 11.63 -12.62
N ALA A 39 -9.38 12.28 -11.74
CA ALA A 39 -9.19 13.69 -11.42
C ALA A 39 -7.86 13.99 -10.70
N ASP A 40 -7.26 13.00 -10.02
CA ASP A 40 -5.97 13.15 -9.36
C ASP A 40 -4.78 12.98 -10.32
N PHE A 41 -5.06 12.64 -11.58
CA PHE A 41 -4.11 12.22 -12.61
C PHE A 41 -4.24 13.07 -13.88
N GLU A 42 -4.72 14.31 -13.78
CA GLU A 42 -4.91 15.15 -14.96
C GLU A 42 -3.61 15.43 -15.73
N GLY A 43 -3.67 15.32 -17.06
CA GLY A 43 -2.60 15.78 -17.95
C GLY A 43 -1.53 14.76 -18.32
N HIS A 44 -1.70 13.47 -18.02
CA HIS A 44 -0.79 12.43 -18.50
C HIS A 44 -1.11 11.96 -19.93
N ALA A 45 -0.11 11.39 -20.60
CA ALA A 45 -0.34 10.59 -21.81
C ALA A 45 -0.81 9.17 -21.44
N ASP A 46 -1.30 8.41 -22.43
CA ASP A 46 -1.85 7.07 -22.20
C ASP A 46 -0.83 6.13 -21.52
N ILE A 47 -1.34 5.33 -20.58
CA ILE A 47 -0.56 4.27 -19.93
C ILE A 47 -0.53 3.05 -20.83
N TYR A 48 0.65 2.68 -21.29
CA TYR A 48 0.84 1.52 -22.17
C TYR A 48 0.96 0.24 -21.33
N GLY A 49 -0.04 -0.63 -21.44
CA GLY A 49 -0.08 -1.91 -20.72
C GLY A 49 1.12 -2.82 -20.94
N ASP A 50 1.76 -2.77 -22.11
CA ASP A 50 2.97 -3.55 -22.39
C ASP A 50 4.17 -3.12 -21.53
N PHE A 51 4.34 -1.81 -21.32
CA PHE A 51 5.36 -1.30 -20.40
C PHE A 51 4.97 -1.63 -18.96
N GLN A 52 3.70 -1.45 -18.62
CA GLN A 52 3.19 -1.77 -17.29
C GLN A 52 3.50 -3.21 -16.90
N TYR A 53 3.22 -4.15 -17.80
CA TYR A 53 3.43 -5.59 -17.60
C TYR A 53 4.92 -5.96 -17.53
N LYS A 54 5.74 -5.45 -18.45
CA LYS A 54 7.18 -5.73 -18.49
C LYS A 54 7.90 -5.20 -17.24
N ASN A 55 7.54 -4.00 -16.80
CA ASN A 55 8.11 -3.41 -15.59
C ASN A 55 7.68 -4.18 -14.34
N ALA A 56 6.40 -4.57 -14.24
CA ALA A 56 5.93 -5.41 -13.14
C ALA A 56 6.68 -6.76 -13.10
N LEU A 57 6.88 -7.42 -14.24
CA LEU A 57 7.68 -8.64 -14.32
C LEU A 57 9.13 -8.41 -13.88
N TYR A 58 9.75 -7.34 -14.38
CA TYR A 58 11.14 -7.00 -14.05
C TYR A 58 11.30 -6.79 -12.55
N LEU A 59 10.45 -5.94 -11.95
CA LEU A 59 10.52 -5.63 -10.53
C LEU A 59 10.29 -6.87 -9.67
N CYS A 60 9.21 -7.62 -9.94
CA CYS A 60 8.84 -8.76 -9.11
C CYS A 60 9.79 -9.96 -9.22
N ASN A 61 10.44 -10.17 -10.38
CA ASN A 61 11.29 -11.35 -10.61
C ASN A 61 12.79 -11.07 -10.55
N TYR A 62 13.21 -9.80 -10.51
CA TYR A 62 14.62 -9.43 -10.45
C TYR A 62 14.92 -8.46 -9.30
N GLU A 63 14.33 -7.27 -9.29
CA GLU A 63 14.68 -6.24 -8.28
C GLU A 63 14.17 -6.58 -6.88
N TRP A 64 12.96 -7.12 -6.77
CA TRP A 64 12.31 -7.45 -5.50
C TRP A 64 12.25 -8.96 -5.25
N HIS A 65 12.99 -9.73 -6.03
CA HIS A 65 13.01 -11.19 -5.91
C HIS A 65 13.64 -11.62 -4.58
N GLY A 66 12.97 -12.55 -3.89
CA GLY A 66 13.41 -13.09 -2.60
C GLY A 66 13.28 -12.11 -1.43
N LEU A 67 12.67 -10.94 -1.63
CA LEU A 67 12.38 -10.02 -0.53
C LEU A 67 11.15 -10.47 0.25
N THR A 68 11.22 -10.26 1.56
CA THR A 68 10.07 -10.39 2.47
C THR A 68 9.84 -9.05 3.14
N MET A 69 8.61 -8.78 3.53
CA MET A 69 8.23 -7.59 4.28
C MET A 69 7.51 -7.97 5.57
N ASP A 70 7.72 -7.14 6.58
CA ASP A 70 7.15 -7.22 7.93
C ASP A 70 6.74 -5.81 8.39
N PRO A 71 6.14 -5.64 9.59
CA PRO A 71 5.71 -4.32 10.08
C PRO A 71 6.81 -3.26 10.20
N SER A 72 8.08 -3.65 10.24
CA SER A 72 9.23 -2.74 10.34
C SER A 72 9.85 -2.39 8.99
N SER A 73 9.40 -3.05 7.93
CA SER A 73 9.94 -2.91 6.59
C SER A 73 9.60 -1.55 5.99
N LYS A 74 10.58 -0.95 5.30
CA LYS A 74 10.31 0.25 4.49
C LYS A 74 9.53 -0.14 3.24
N PRO A 75 8.67 0.74 2.72
CA PRO A 75 8.02 0.50 1.43
C PRO A 75 9.04 0.27 0.32
N LEU A 76 8.75 -0.71 -0.54
CA LEU A 76 9.39 -0.84 -1.83
C LEU A 76 8.73 0.15 -2.78
N TYR A 77 9.54 0.87 -3.55
CA TYR A 77 9.06 1.85 -4.50
C TYR A 77 9.99 1.94 -5.70
N GLN A 78 9.41 1.98 -6.89
CA GLN A 78 10.12 2.26 -8.14
C GLN A 78 9.25 3.13 -9.04
N ARG A 79 9.86 4.16 -9.63
CA ARG A 79 9.27 4.95 -10.72
C ARG A 79 10.06 4.74 -12.00
N GLU A 80 9.36 4.41 -13.06
CA GLU A 80 9.87 4.45 -14.43
C GLU A 80 9.18 5.58 -15.20
N SER A 81 9.90 6.25 -16.09
CA SER A 81 9.34 7.38 -16.88
C SER A 81 9.60 7.27 -18.39
N PRO A 82 9.22 6.15 -19.04
CA PRO A 82 9.39 6.01 -20.48
C PRO A 82 8.61 7.11 -21.21
N TYR A 83 9.33 7.86 -22.06
CA TYR A 83 8.78 8.94 -22.87
C TYR A 83 8.03 10.03 -22.06
N GLY A 84 8.41 10.22 -20.79
CA GLY A 84 7.81 11.24 -19.92
C GLY A 84 6.48 10.80 -19.27
N VAL A 85 6.07 9.55 -19.40
CA VAL A 85 4.90 8.98 -18.70
C VAL A 85 5.39 8.19 -17.50
N SER A 86 4.93 8.50 -16.30
CA SER A 86 5.32 7.81 -15.07
C SER A 86 4.58 6.50 -14.86
N TYR A 87 5.31 5.53 -14.31
CA TYR A 87 4.83 4.22 -13.89
C TYR A 87 5.39 3.98 -12.50
N ASP A 88 4.58 4.29 -11.49
CA ASP A 88 4.93 4.15 -10.09
C ASP A 88 4.42 2.81 -9.56
N TYR A 89 5.32 2.03 -8.98
CA TYR A 89 5.01 0.76 -8.33
C TYR A 89 5.43 0.86 -6.88
N SER A 90 4.55 0.45 -5.97
CA SER A 90 4.94 0.28 -4.58
C SER A 90 4.32 -0.94 -3.92
N ILE A 91 5.06 -1.44 -2.92
CA ILE A 91 4.63 -2.49 -2.01
C ILE A 91 4.93 -2.03 -0.60
N SER A 92 3.92 -2.06 0.26
CA SER A 92 4.05 -1.59 1.65
C SER A 92 3.35 -2.53 2.62
N TRP A 93 3.88 -2.62 3.83
CA TRP A 93 3.17 -3.25 4.93
C TRP A 93 2.06 -2.31 5.40
N VAL A 94 0.83 -2.82 5.49
CA VAL A 94 -0.32 -2.05 5.97
C VAL A 94 -0.17 -1.79 7.47
N GLU A 95 -0.21 -0.52 7.87
CA GLU A 95 -0.05 -0.14 9.28
C GLU A 95 -1.07 -0.83 10.19
N GLY A 96 -0.60 -1.40 11.29
CA GLY A 96 -1.43 -2.13 12.25
C GLY A 96 -2.00 -3.46 11.75
N CYS A 97 -1.59 -3.91 10.56
CA CYS A 97 -1.98 -5.20 10.03
C CYS A 97 -1.18 -6.32 10.71
N GLU A 98 -1.90 -7.38 11.08
CA GLU A 98 -1.32 -8.56 11.69
C GLU A 98 -1.74 -9.83 10.95
N THR A 99 -0.81 -10.79 10.88
CA THR A 99 -1.04 -12.12 10.29
C THR A 99 -0.55 -13.23 11.21
N THR A 100 -0.83 -14.47 10.83
CA THR A 100 -0.29 -15.66 11.51
C THR A 100 1.20 -15.90 11.23
N VAL A 101 1.78 -15.21 10.25
CA VAL A 101 3.20 -15.29 9.88
C VAL A 101 3.92 -13.97 10.23
N PRO A 102 5.21 -14.03 10.63
CA PRO A 102 5.95 -12.84 11.04
C PRO A 102 6.28 -11.89 9.87
N SER A 103 6.31 -12.40 8.64
CA SER A 103 6.57 -11.66 7.42
C SER A 103 5.87 -12.33 6.24
N GLN A 104 5.72 -11.59 5.13
CA GLN A 104 5.18 -12.09 3.87
C GLN A 104 6.19 -11.94 2.74
N ASP A 105 6.23 -12.93 1.86
CA ASP A 105 7.01 -12.89 0.63
C ASP A 105 6.43 -11.87 -0.34
N VAL A 106 7.27 -11.02 -0.92
CA VAL A 106 6.84 -9.97 -1.84
C VAL A 106 6.35 -10.54 -3.17
N GLN A 107 6.94 -11.64 -3.63
CA GLN A 107 6.62 -12.28 -4.91
C GLN A 107 5.38 -13.17 -4.83
N VAL A 108 5.16 -13.84 -3.69
CA VAL A 108 4.03 -14.74 -3.41
C VAL A 108 3.41 -14.43 -2.04
N PRO A 109 2.70 -13.28 -1.89
CA PRO A 109 2.23 -12.79 -0.58
C PRO A 109 1.30 -13.75 0.15
N LEU A 110 0.58 -14.59 -0.59
CA LEU A 110 -0.37 -15.55 -0.05
C LEU A 110 0.14 -16.99 -0.12
N ASN A 111 1.44 -17.19 -0.38
CA ASN A 111 2.09 -18.50 -0.58
C ASN A 111 1.20 -19.47 -1.40
N ASP A 112 1.08 -20.72 -0.96
CA ASP A 112 0.27 -21.75 -1.61
C ASP A 112 -1.25 -21.63 -1.31
N GLN A 113 -1.67 -20.72 -0.42
CA GLN A 113 -3.09 -20.56 -0.07
C GLN A 113 -3.91 -19.92 -1.19
N ALA A 114 -3.28 -19.12 -2.06
CA ALA A 114 -3.96 -18.46 -3.17
C ALA A 114 -3.10 -18.49 -4.45
N PRO A 115 -2.97 -19.66 -5.10
CA PRO A 115 -2.19 -19.79 -6.33
C PRO A 115 -2.75 -18.84 -7.41
N GLY A 116 -1.86 -18.04 -8.01
CA GLY A 116 -2.20 -17.04 -9.03
C GLY A 116 -2.04 -15.59 -8.58
N TRP A 117 -1.99 -15.32 -7.27
CA TRP A 117 -1.75 -13.97 -6.73
C TRP A 117 -0.27 -13.67 -6.53
N SER A 118 0.52 -13.82 -7.58
CA SER A 118 1.91 -13.39 -7.57
C SER A 118 2.03 -11.86 -7.71
N CYS A 119 3.16 -11.28 -7.29
CA CYS A 119 3.46 -9.86 -7.38
C CYS A 119 3.15 -9.25 -8.77
N HIS A 120 3.64 -9.86 -9.85
CA HIS A 120 3.41 -9.32 -11.20
C HIS A 120 1.94 -9.49 -11.64
N ALA A 121 1.28 -10.56 -11.20
CA ALA A 121 -0.13 -10.80 -11.48
C ALA A 121 -1.03 -9.79 -10.74
N ILE A 122 -0.67 -9.43 -9.50
CA ILE A 122 -1.32 -8.36 -8.74
C ILE A 122 -1.20 -7.03 -9.49
N PHE A 123 0.02 -6.60 -9.86
CA PHE A 123 0.18 -5.34 -10.60
C PHE A 123 -0.54 -5.35 -11.96
N SER A 124 -0.53 -6.48 -12.67
CA SER A 124 -1.29 -6.63 -13.91
C SER A 124 -2.80 -6.51 -13.68
N THR A 125 -3.28 -7.01 -12.54
CA THR A 125 -4.68 -6.93 -12.13
C THR A 125 -5.07 -5.48 -11.81
N LEU A 126 -4.20 -4.73 -11.14
CA LEU A 126 -4.44 -3.30 -10.84
C LEU A 126 -4.58 -2.46 -12.11
N TYR A 127 -3.74 -2.70 -13.12
CA TYR A 127 -3.84 -2.01 -14.40
C TYR A 127 -5.11 -2.40 -15.18
N LYS A 128 -5.44 -3.69 -15.27
CA LYS A 128 -6.56 -4.18 -16.11
C LYS A 128 -7.93 -4.05 -15.44
N GLY A 129 -7.97 -4.11 -14.11
CA GLY A 129 -9.19 -4.15 -13.32
C GLY A 129 -9.86 -2.78 -13.15
N CYS A 130 -9.10 -1.71 -13.38
CA CYS A 130 -9.60 -0.34 -13.29
C CYS A 130 -9.85 0.24 -14.69
N ILE A 131 -11.09 0.68 -14.94
CA ILE A 131 -11.46 1.38 -16.18
C ILE A 131 -11.27 2.89 -15.96
N ASN A 132 -10.02 3.31 -15.80
CA ASN A 132 -9.63 4.68 -15.45
C ASN A 132 -8.48 5.21 -16.33
N GLY A 133 -8.40 4.77 -17.58
CA GLY A 133 -7.30 5.17 -18.49
C GLY A 133 -5.97 4.48 -18.19
N GLY A 134 -5.98 3.45 -17.34
CA GLY A 134 -4.79 2.66 -17.01
C GLY A 134 -3.95 3.23 -15.88
N ILE A 135 -4.42 4.25 -15.15
CA ILE A 135 -3.72 4.85 -14.01
C ILE A 135 -3.67 3.94 -12.76
N GLY A 136 -4.43 2.85 -12.76
CA GLY A 136 -4.34 1.80 -11.76
C GLY A 136 -5.09 2.11 -10.46
N GLY A 137 -4.45 1.78 -9.34
CA GLY A 137 -5.05 1.73 -8.01
C GLY A 137 -4.28 0.78 -7.11
N TYR A 138 -4.95 0.27 -6.08
CA TYR A 138 -4.36 -0.71 -5.16
C TYR A 138 -5.28 -1.83 -4.73
N LEU A 139 -4.65 -2.86 -4.18
CA LEU A 139 -5.28 -3.91 -3.39
C LEU A 139 -4.34 -4.34 -2.28
N ILE A 140 -4.87 -5.09 -1.32
CA ILE A 140 -4.10 -5.66 -0.22
C ILE A 140 -4.14 -7.19 -0.36
N ALA A 141 -2.97 -7.83 -0.28
CA ALA A 141 -2.82 -9.29 -0.21
C ALA A 141 -2.17 -9.67 1.14
N GLY A 142 -2.99 -10.17 2.08
CA GLY A 142 -2.60 -10.32 3.48
C GLY A 142 -2.37 -8.95 4.13
N CYS A 143 -1.13 -8.63 4.48
CA CYS A 143 -0.71 -7.33 4.98
C CYS A 143 0.12 -6.51 3.99
N LEU A 144 0.32 -7.00 2.75
CA LEU A 144 1.03 -6.24 1.74
C LEU A 144 0.05 -5.49 0.84
N ARG A 145 0.13 -4.15 0.85
CA ARG A 145 -0.56 -3.29 -0.13
C ARG A 145 0.32 -3.17 -1.36
N TYR A 146 -0.23 -3.57 -2.50
CA TYR A 146 0.35 -3.33 -3.82
C TYR A 146 -0.38 -2.16 -4.45
N GLN A 147 0.36 -1.15 -4.90
CA GLN A 147 -0.18 0.04 -5.57
C GLN A 147 0.53 0.22 -6.90
N PHE A 148 -0.26 0.42 -7.95
CA PHE A 148 0.23 0.87 -9.25
C PHE A 148 -0.43 2.19 -9.60
N ASP A 149 0.41 3.14 -9.99
CA ASP A 149 0.10 4.55 -10.15
C ASP A 149 0.69 5.01 -11.48
N GLY A 150 -0.14 5.01 -12.53
CA GLY A 150 0.28 5.40 -13.87
C GLY A 150 -0.03 6.87 -14.15
N GLY A 151 0.95 7.64 -14.62
CA GLY A 151 0.73 9.02 -15.08
C GLY A 151 0.72 10.08 -13.98
N LEU A 152 1.21 9.78 -12.78
CA LEU A 152 1.46 10.78 -11.73
C LEU A 152 2.59 11.75 -12.13
N GLY A 153 2.30 13.05 -12.16
CA GLY A 153 3.27 14.14 -12.41
C GLY A 153 4.33 14.27 -11.32
#